data_AF-A0A800BWJ9-F1
#
_entry.id   AF-A0A800BWJ9-F1
#
_cell.length_a   1.000
_cell.length_b   1.000
_cell.length_c   1.000
_cell.angle_alpha   90.00
_cell.angle_beta   90.00
_cell.angle_gamma   90.00
#
_symmetry.space_group_name_H-M   'P 1'
#
loop_
_entity.id
_entity.type
_entity.pdbx_description
1 polymer ?
#
loop_
_entity_poly.entity_id
_entity_poly.type
_entity_poly.pdbx_seq_one_letter_code
_entity_poly.pdbx_strand_id
1 'polypeptide(L)'
;MADLDLATFFLALLAGAIRVGTPFIFVSLGECLTEKSGRINLGLEGILVSGAMAGYAVAYLSGSAWTGVLAAGGTGLLLGLLHGAICSLPRVNDIAVGIALMVLGTGLAFFLGKSFIQPQAPSLVAIGLGGWSEDERVRSALSINVLFFIGAALAFVLHWGLRSTRWGL
;
A
#
# COMPACT_ATOMS: atom_id res chain seq x y z
N MET A 1 30.36 13.06 18.90
CA MET A 1 29.92 11.65 19.00
C MET A 1 28.42 11.54 19.30
N ALA A 2 27.86 12.39 20.18
CA ALA A 2 26.41 12.43 20.44
C ALA A 2 25.55 12.97 19.27
N ASP A 3 26.03 13.96 18.52
CA ASP A 3 25.23 14.57 17.43
C ASP A 3 25.00 13.62 16.23
N LEU A 4 25.98 12.74 15.96
CA LEU A 4 25.85 11.71 14.92
C LEU A 4 24.79 10.67 15.30
N ASP A 5 24.60 10.39 16.58
CA ASP A 5 23.60 9.43 17.06
C ASP A 5 22.18 9.98 16.90
N LEU A 6 21.97 11.26 17.23
CA LEU A 6 20.67 11.92 17.05
C LEU A 6 20.28 12.08 15.58
N ALA A 7 21.23 12.51 14.73
CA ALA A 7 20.99 12.63 13.30
C ALA A 7 20.65 11.27 12.66
N THR A 8 21.40 10.22 13.02
CA THR A 8 21.15 8.85 12.55
C THR A 8 19.80 8.33 13.04
N PHE A 9 19.43 8.64 14.28
CA PHE A 9 18.11 8.31 14.84
C PHE A 9 16.99 8.93 14.01
N PHE A 10 17.04 10.24 13.73
CA PHE A 10 16.00 10.90 12.94
C PHE A 10 15.96 10.41 11.49
N LEU A 11 17.12 10.10 10.89
CA LEU A 11 17.18 9.49 9.56
C LEU A 11 16.54 8.10 9.55
N ALA A 12 16.83 7.27 10.54
CA ALA A 12 16.22 5.95 10.68
C ALA A 12 14.71 6.02 10.93
N LEU A 13 14.27 7.00 11.73
CA LEU A 13 12.85 7.27 11.97
C LEU A 13 12.12 7.64 10.68
N LEU A 14 12.68 8.58 9.90
CA LEU A 14 12.12 8.99 8.62
C LEU A 14 12.09 7.83 7.62
N ALA A 15 13.17 7.05 7.53
CA ALA A 15 13.25 5.86 6.71
C ALA A 15 12.19 4.81 7.09
N GLY A 16 11.99 4.59 8.39
CA GLY A 16 10.95 3.72 8.91
C GLY A 16 9.54 4.21 8.52
N ALA A 17 9.29 5.51 8.66
CA ALA A 17 8.02 6.13 8.26
C ALA A 17 7.75 5.97 6.76
N ILE A 18 8.77 6.17 5.91
CA ILE A 18 8.65 5.95 4.46
C ILE A 18 8.35 4.48 4.15
N ARG A 19 9.08 3.55 4.78
CA ARG A 19 8.91 2.11 4.56
C ARG A 19 7.52 1.62 4.94
N VAL A 20 7.04 2.00 6.13
CA VAL A 20 5.71 1.64 6.61
C VAL A 20 4.63 2.39 5.82
N GLY A 21 4.84 3.65 5.49
CA GLY A 21 3.88 4.49 4.76
C GLY A 21 3.73 4.15 3.28
N THR A 22 4.72 3.49 2.66
CA THR A 22 4.69 3.13 1.23
C THR A 22 3.39 2.43 0.80
N PRO A 23 2.94 1.33 1.43
CA PRO A 23 1.65 0.72 1.10
C PRO A 23 0.45 1.65 1.38
N PHE A 24 0.51 2.45 2.45
CA PHE A 24 -0.56 3.37 2.80
C PHE A 24 -0.74 4.52 1.79
N ILE A 25 0.30 4.92 1.04
CA ILE A 25 0.14 5.89 -0.05
C ILE A 25 -0.91 5.39 -1.06
N PHE A 26 -0.86 4.12 -1.46
CA PHE A 26 -1.82 3.56 -2.40
C PHE A 26 -3.23 3.49 -1.83
N VAL A 27 -3.35 3.14 -0.54
CA VAL A 27 -4.62 3.14 0.18
C VAL A 27 -5.22 4.55 0.23
N SER A 28 -4.44 5.56 0.61
CA SER A 28 -4.88 6.95 0.68
C SER A 28 -5.27 7.51 -0.69
N LEU A 29 -4.55 7.16 -1.77
CA LEU A 29 -4.93 7.56 -3.12
C LEU A 29 -6.23 6.90 -3.58
N GLY A 30 -6.43 5.62 -3.25
CA GLY A 30 -7.68 4.92 -3.47
C GLY A 30 -8.84 5.57 -2.72
N GLU A 31 -8.64 5.92 -1.45
CA GLU A 31 -9.72 6.55 -0.66
C GLU A 31 -10.03 7.97 -1.12
N CYS A 32 -9.04 8.74 -1.53
CA CYS A 32 -9.27 10.05 -2.14
C CYS A 32 -10.22 9.95 -3.35
N LEU A 33 -10.08 8.90 -4.17
CA LEU A 33 -11.01 8.62 -5.27
C LEU A 33 -12.39 8.19 -4.77
N THR A 34 -12.46 7.31 -3.77
CA THR A 34 -13.73 6.89 -3.14
C THR A 34 -14.50 8.10 -2.62
N GLU A 35 -13.86 8.96 -1.81
CA GLU A 35 -14.47 10.16 -1.22
C GLU A 35 -14.94 11.14 -2.28
N LYS A 36 -14.14 11.35 -3.33
CA LYS A 36 -14.51 12.22 -4.45
C LYS A 36 -15.76 11.70 -5.19
N SER A 37 -16.02 10.38 -5.17
CA SER A 37 -17.25 9.79 -5.71
C SER A 37 -18.49 9.93 -4.81
N GLY A 38 -18.36 10.57 -3.64
CA GLY A 38 -19.44 10.73 -2.66
C GLY A 38 -19.68 9.48 -1.81
N ARG A 39 -18.69 8.60 -1.71
CA ARG A 39 -18.73 7.32 -0.98
C ARG A 39 -17.60 7.28 0.03
N ILE A 40 -17.72 6.45 1.06
CA ILE A 40 -16.67 6.26 2.07
C ILE A 40 -16.40 4.77 2.17
N ASN A 41 -15.14 4.35 2.32
CA ASN A 41 -14.79 2.95 2.45
C ASN A 41 -13.94 2.68 3.70
N LEU A 42 -14.59 2.28 4.79
CA LEU A 42 -13.89 1.81 5.99
C LEU A 42 -13.31 0.39 5.85
N GLY A 43 -13.49 -0.25 4.70
CA GLY A 43 -12.96 -1.59 4.38
C GLY A 43 -11.51 -1.62 3.92
N LEU A 44 -10.86 -0.47 3.74
CA LEU A 44 -9.53 -0.36 3.16
C LEU A 44 -8.46 -1.16 3.89
N GLU A 45 -8.54 -1.30 5.21
CA GLU A 45 -7.60 -2.12 5.98
C GLU A 45 -7.69 -3.59 5.56
N GLY A 46 -8.91 -4.11 5.37
CA GLY A 46 -9.12 -5.47 4.86
C GLY A 46 -8.64 -5.62 3.42
N ILE A 47 -8.81 -4.59 2.59
CA ILE A 47 -8.31 -4.56 1.21
C ILE A 47 -6.78 -4.57 1.20
N LEU A 48 -6.15 -3.74 2.03
CA LEU A 48 -4.69 -3.66 2.18
C LEU A 48 -4.10 -4.99 2.62
N VAL A 49 -4.63 -5.58 3.70
CA VAL A 49 -4.14 -6.85 4.25
C VAL A 49 -4.37 -8.01 3.27
N SER A 50 -5.51 -8.04 2.57
CA SER A 50 -5.77 -9.03 1.51
C SER A 50 -4.81 -8.89 0.35
N GLY A 51 -4.57 -7.65 -0.10
CA GLY A 51 -3.61 -7.36 -1.17
C GLY A 51 -2.18 -7.74 -0.77
N ALA A 52 -1.77 -7.45 0.47
CA ALA A 52 -0.46 -7.84 0.99
C ALA A 52 -0.28 -9.36 1.00
N MET A 53 -1.27 -10.10 1.48
CA MET A 53 -1.26 -11.57 1.47
C MET A 53 -1.17 -12.11 0.04
N ALA A 54 -2.05 -11.65 -0.87
CA ALA A 54 -2.10 -12.14 -2.24
C ALA A 54 -0.83 -11.80 -3.01
N GLY A 55 -0.33 -10.57 -2.84
CA GLY A 55 0.92 -10.12 -3.43
C GLY A 55 2.12 -10.92 -2.94
N TYR A 56 2.20 -11.21 -1.64
CA TYR A 56 3.27 -12.03 -1.08
C TYR A 56 3.21 -13.47 -1.61
N ALA A 57 2.02 -14.10 -1.57
CA ALA A 57 1.81 -15.46 -2.05
C ALA A 57 2.17 -15.60 -3.53
N VAL A 58 1.72 -14.68 -4.39
CA VAL A 58 2.03 -14.70 -5.82
C VAL A 58 3.50 -14.40 -6.08
N ALA A 59 4.12 -13.45 -5.36
CA ALA A 59 5.55 -13.18 -5.51
C ALA A 59 6.39 -14.41 -5.17
N TYR A 60 6.05 -15.10 -4.08
CA TYR A 60 6.71 -16.33 -3.67
C TYR A 60 6.53 -17.45 -4.70
N LEU A 61 5.29 -17.73 -5.12
CA LEU A 61 4.99 -18.83 -6.05
C LEU A 61 5.56 -18.60 -7.45
N SER A 62 5.59 -17.36 -7.92
CA SER A 62 6.08 -17.02 -9.26
C SER A 62 7.57 -16.66 -9.32
N GLY A 63 8.21 -16.43 -8.17
CA GLY A 63 9.59 -15.97 -8.11
C GLY A 63 9.80 -14.53 -8.59
N SER A 64 8.73 -13.74 -8.79
CA SER A 64 8.81 -12.35 -9.25
C SER A 64 8.11 -11.40 -8.29
N ALA A 65 8.81 -10.39 -7.80
CA ALA A 65 8.20 -9.41 -6.89
C ALA A 65 7.13 -8.55 -7.59
N TRP A 66 7.30 -8.29 -8.89
CA TRP A 66 6.39 -7.45 -9.68
C TRP A 66 5.05 -8.12 -10.00
N THR A 67 5.04 -9.43 -10.22
CA THR A 67 3.78 -10.19 -10.34
C THR A 67 3.00 -10.17 -9.02
N GLY A 68 3.70 -10.15 -7.88
CA GLY A 68 3.11 -9.90 -6.57
C GLY A 68 2.47 -8.51 -6.47
N VAL A 69 3.11 -7.46 -6.99
CA VAL A 69 2.52 -6.11 -7.05
C VAL A 69 1.23 -6.11 -7.87
N LEU A 70 1.22 -6.77 -9.03
CA LEU A 70 0.02 -6.89 -9.87
C LEU A 70 -1.08 -7.67 -9.16
N ALA A 71 -0.74 -8.75 -8.46
CA ALA A 71 -1.70 -9.52 -7.67
C ALA A 71 -2.30 -8.69 -6.52
N ALA A 72 -1.48 -7.95 -5.78
CA ALA A 72 -1.93 -7.06 -4.72
C ALA A 72 -2.90 -5.99 -5.27
N GLY A 73 -2.53 -5.34 -6.38
CA GLY A 73 -3.39 -4.38 -7.06
C GLY A 73 -4.69 -5.01 -7.58
N GLY A 74 -4.62 -6.22 -8.12
CA GLY A 74 -5.78 -6.99 -8.59
C GLY A 74 -6.74 -7.36 -7.45
N THR A 75 -6.23 -7.80 -6.31
CA THR A 75 -7.04 -8.02 -5.09
C THR A 75 -7.69 -6.71 -4.64
N GLY A 76 -6.94 -5.61 -4.64
CA GLY A 76 -7.45 -4.28 -4.36
C GLY A 76 -8.61 -3.87 -5.27
N LEU A 77 -8.42 -4.04 -6.58
CA LEU A 77 -9.44 -3.77 -7.59
C LEU A 77 -10.69 -4.61 -7.38
N LEU A 78 -10.55 -5.93 -7.17
CA LEU A 78 -11.67 -6.83 -6.98
C LEU A 78 -12.50 -6.48 -5.74
N LEU A 79 -11.85 -6.24 -4.60
CA LEU A 79 -12.56 -5.88 -3.37
C LEU A 79 -13.13 -4.46 -3.41
N GLY A 80 -12.44 -3.53 -4.07
CA GLY A 80 -12.95 -2.18 -4.32
C GLY A 80 -14.18 -2.18 -5.24
N LEU A 81 -14.17 -2.99 -6.29
CA LEU A 81 -15.33 -3.20 -7.16
C LEU A 81 -16.50 -3.83 -6.41
N LEU A 82 -16.23 -4.81 -5.55
CA LEU A 82 -17.24 -5.42 -4.68
C LEU A 82 -17.88 -4.37 -3.76
N HIS A 83 -17.07 -3.54 -3.09
CA HIS A 83 -17.55 -2.43 -2.26
C HIS A 83 -18.43 -1.48 -3.08
N GLY A 84 -17.92 -0.98 -4.21
CA GLY A 84 -18.64 -0.04 -5.06
C GLY A 84 -19.96 -0.61 -5.58
N ALA A 85 -19.96 -1.87 -6.03
CA ALA A 85 -21.15 -2.56 -6.51
C ALA A 85 -22.23 -2.69 -5.43
N ILE A 86 -21.85 -3.14 -4.22
CA ILE A 86 -22.81 -3.27 -3.11
C ILE A 86 -23.32 -1.90 -2.66
N CYS A 87 -22.44 -0.94 -2.46
CA CYS A 87 -22.81 0.40 -2.01
C CYS A 87 -23.66 1.14 -3.04
N SER A 88 -23.54 0.82 -4.33
CA SER A 88 -24.41 1.39 -5.38
C SER A 88 -25.89 1.01 -5.26
N LEU A 89 -26.22 -0.04 -4.50
CA LEU A 89 -27.59 -0.49 -4.30
C LEU A 89 -28.39 0.49 -3.40
N PRO A 90 -29.72 0.60 -3.61
CA PRO A 90 -30.54 1.51 -2.83
C PRO A 90 -30.60 1.10 -1.36
N ARG A 91 -30.48 2.09 -0.46
CA ARG A 91 -30.57 1.93 1.01
C ARG A 91 -29.44 1.13 1.66
N VAL A 92 -28.32 0.93 0.96
CA VAL A 92 -27.10 0.36 1.56
C VAL A 92 -26.36 1.43 2.36
N ASN A 93 -25.81 1.04 3.51
CA ASN A 93 -24.95 1.87 4.33
C ASN A 93 -23.48 1.50 4.08
N ASP A 94 -22.74 2.41 3.43
CA ASP A 94 -21.33 2.26 3.08
C ASP A 94 -20.44 1.93 4.28
N ILE A 95 -20.70 2.53 5.44
CA ILE A 95 -19.93 2.28 6.68
C ILE A 95 -20.05 0.81 7.08
N ALA A 96 -21.28 0.28 7.08
CA ALA A 96 -21.54 -1.11 7.45
C ALA A 96 -20.89 -2.09 6.47
N VAL A 97 -20.98 -1.81 5.16
CA VAL A 97 -20.33 -2.63 4.12
C VAL A 97 -18.81 -2.56 4.24
N GLY A 98 -18.24 -1.37 4.47
CA GLY A 98 -16.82 -1.18 4.70
C GLY A 98 -16.30 -2.01 5.87
N ILE A 99 -16.95 -1.92 7.04
CA ILE A 99 -16.58 -2.72 8.21
C ILE A 99 -16.69 -4.23 7.93
N ALA A 100 -17.75 -4.65 7.24
CA ALA A 100 -17.91 -6.06 6.85
C ALA A 100 -16.78 -6.53 5.92
N LEU A 101 -16.39 -5.72 4.94
CA LEU A 101 -15.27 -6.00 4.05
C LEU A 101 -13.92 -5.99 4.78
N MET A 102 -13.75 -5.14 5.79
CA MET A 102 -12.56 -5.14 6.64
C MET A 102 -12.40 -6.49 7.34
N VAL A 103 -13.45 -6.97 8.00
CA VAL A 103 -13.44 -8.26 8.71
C VAL A 103 -13.27 -9.42 7.74
N LEU A 104 -13.98 -9.40 6.60
CA LEU A 104 -13.86 -10.43 5.57
C LEU A 104 -12.44 -10.49 5.00
N GLY A 105 -11.89 -9.35 4.60
CA GLY A 105 -10.57 -9.25 3.98
C GLY A 105 -9.46 -9.68 4.92
N THR A 106 -9.46 -9.15 6.16
CA THR A 106 -8.47 -9.57 7.17
C THR A 106 -8.59 -11.06 7.52
N GLY A 107 -9.82 -11.57 7.70
CA GLY A 107 -10.05 -12.98 7.99
C GLY A 107 -9.59 -13.92 6.87
N LEU A 108 -9.93 -13.61 5.61
CA LEU A 108 -9.49 -14.38 4.45
C LEU A 108 -7.97 -14.32 4.28
N ALA A 109 -7.37 -13.14 4.44
CA ALA A 109 -5.92 -12.98 4.36
C ALA A 109 -5.21 -13.85 5.40
N PHE A 110 -5.67 -13.86 6.65
CA PHE A 110 -5.07 -14.71 7.68
C PHE A 110 -5.30 -16.20 7.44
N PHE A 111 -6.46 -16.59 6.90
CA PHE A 111 -6.75 -17.98 6.59
C PHE A 111 -5.89 -18.50 5.43
N LEU A 112 -5.88 -17.78 4.31
CA LEU A 112 -5.14 -18.16 3.09
C LEU A 112 -3.64 -17.95 3.23
N GLY A 113 -3.22 -16.97 4.04
CA GLY A 113 -1.81 -16.63 4.24
C GLY A 113 -1.02 -17.62 5.08
N LYS A 114 -1.66 -18.59 5.76
CA LYS A 114 -0.97 -19.51 6.69
C LYS A 114 0.23 -20.22 6.09
N SER A 115 0.10 -20.71 4.85
CA SER A 115 1.17 -21.41 4.14
C SER A 115 2.34 -20.51 3.72
N PHE A 116 2.18 -19.18 3.83
CA PHE A 116 3.14 -18.18 3.35
C PHE A 116 3.83 -17.39 4.47
N ILE A 117 3.68 -17.79 5.74
CA ILE A 117 4.27 -17.06 6.88
C ILE A 117 5.80 -17.20 6.95
N GLN A 118 6.34 -18.40 6.68
CA GLN A 118 7.78 -18.67 6.74
C GLN A 118 8.54 -18.54 5.40
N PRO A 119 7.97 -18.98 4.26
CA PRO A 119 8.71 -18.94 3.01
C PRO A 119 9.03 -17.50 2.62
N GLN A 120 10.22 -17.25 2.06
CA GLN A 120 10.67 -15.90 1.71
C GLN A 120 10.39 -15.58 0.25
N ALA A 121 9.57 -14.55 0.01
CA ALA A 121 9.32 -14.03 -1.33
C ALA A 121 10.51 -13.15 -1.83
N PRO A 122 10.72 -13.04 -3.15
CA PRO A 122 11.67 -12.08 -3.71
C PRO A 122 11.27 -10.65 -3.32
N SER A 123 12.26 -9.83 -3.00
CA SER A 123 12.06 -8.41 -2.68
C SER A 123 12.00 -7.56 -3.94
N LEU A 124 11.24 -6.47 -3.86
CA LEU A 124 11.31 -5.41 -4.86
C LEU A 124 12.64 -4.67 -4.76
N VAL A 125 13.07 -4.11 -5.89
CA VAL A 125 14.27 -3.28 -5.94
C VAL A 125 14.10 -2.06 -5.03
N ALA A 126 15.15 -1.76 -4.27
CA ALA A 126 15.27 -0.55 -3.46
C ALA A 126 16.31 0.39 -4.07
N ILE A 127 16.02 1.69 -4.04
CA ILE A 127 16.92 2.76 -4.47
C ILE A 127 17.74 3.19 -3.26
N GLY A 128 19.05 2.97 -3.31
CA GLY A 128 19.98 3.36 -2.25
C GLY A 128 20.36 4.84 -2.35
N LEU A 129 19.64 5.70 -1.62
CA LEU A 129 19.94 7.15 -1.57
C LEU A 129 21.10 7.50 -0.63
N GLY A 130 21.58 6.54 0.16
CA GLY A 130 22.63 6.75 1.16
C GLY A 130 24.06 6.54 0.66
N GLY A 131 24.30 6.45 -0.65
CA GLY A 131 25.63 6.15 -1.21
C GLY A 131 26.73 7.16 -0.90
N TRP A 132 26.38 8.31 -0.34
CA TRP A 132 27.30 9.37 0.10
C TRP A 132 27.84 9.14 1.53
N SER A 133 27.27 8.20 2.28
CA SER A 133 27.64 7.93 3.68
C SER A 133 28.44 6.64 3.80
N GLU A 134 29.55 6.69 4.53
CA GLU A 134 30.34 5.52 4.91
C GLU A 134 29.66 4.67 6.01
N ASP A 135 28.68 5.24 6.72
CA ASP A 135 27.92 4.52 7.75
C ASP A 135 26.85 3.61 7.13
N GLU A 136 26.95 2.31 7.40
CA GLU A 136 26.00 1.28 6.97
C GLU A 136 24.58 1.53 7.51
N ARG A 137 24.44 2.12 8.69
CA ARG A 137 23.13 2.45 9.29
C ARG A 137 22.39 3.47 8.43
N VAL A 138 23.11 4.48 7.96
CA VAL A 138 22.58 5.54 7.09
C VAL A 138 22.24 4.97 5.70
N ARG A 139 23.12 4.12 5.15
CA ARG A 139 22.87 3.44 3.86
C ARG A 139 21.62 2.56 3.89
N SER A 140 21.47 1.77 4.95
CA SER A 140 20.30 0.89 5.14
C SER A 140 19.01 1.68 5.38
N ALA A 141 19.08 2.77 6.14
CA ALA A 141 17.95 3.67 6.34
C ALA A 141 17.50 4.29 5.00
N LEU A 142 18.44 4.75 4.19
CA LEU A 142 18.15 5.41 2.90
C LEU A 142 17.95 4.44 1.73
N SER A 143 17.77 3.14 1.99
CA SER A 143 17.36 2.15 1.00
C SER A 143 15.85 2.12 0.89
N ILE A 144 15.30 2.84 -0.09
CA ILE A 144 13.86 3.08 -0.24
C ILE A 144 13.29 2.21 -1.34
N ASN A 145 12.20 1.51 -1.05
CA ASN A 145 11.51 0.66 -2.02
C ASN A 145 11.01 1.46 -3.24
N VAL A 146 11.16 0.91 -4.44
CA VAL A 146 10.71 1.53 -5.70
C VAL A 146 9.22 1.95 -5.69
N LEU A 147 8.36 1.21 -4.98
CA LEU A 147 6.93 1.53 -4.89
C LEU A 147 6.65 2.87 -4.19
N PHE A 148 7.54 3.34 -3.32
CA PHE A 148 7.39 4.66 -2.72
C PHE A 148 7.39 5.76 -3.79
N PHE A 149 8.35 5.68 -4.72
CA PHE A 149 8.48 6.65 -5.81
C PHE A 149 7.33 6.54 -6.80
N ILE A 150 6.88 5.32 -7.10
CA ILE A 150 5.69 5.09 -7.94
C ILE A 150 4.45 5.68 -7.27
N GLY A 151 4.24 5.41 -5.99
CA GLY A 151 3.12 5.96 -5.22
C GLY A 151 3.15 7.49 -5.17
N ALA A 152 4.32 8.09 -4.94
CA ALA A 152 4.51 9.54 -4.96
C ALA A 152 4.19 10.14 -6.35
N ALA A 153 4.71 9.53 -7.43
CA ALA A 153 4.40 9.96 -8.78
C ALA A 153 2.90 9.85 -9.09
N LEU A 154 2.25 8.75 -8.69
CA LEU A 154 0.80 8.59 -8.82
C LEU A 154 0.02 9.63 -8.01
N ALA A 155 0.50 10.02 -6.83
CA ALA A 155 -0.12 11.07 -6.04
C ALA A 155 -0.11 12.42 -6.79
N PHE A 156 1.01 12.78 -7.42
CA PHE A 156 1.10 13.97 -8.25
C PHE A 156 0.19 13.89 -9.49
N VAL A 157 0.17 12.74 -10.17
CA VAL A 157 -0.69 12.51 -11.34
C VAL A 157 -2.16 12.61 -10.97
N LEU A 158 -2.56 11.99 -9.85
CA LEU A 158 -3.94 12.02 -9.37
C LEU A 158 -4.33 13.44 -8.97
N HIS A 159 -3.47 14.14 -8.21
CA HIS A 159 -3.69 15.53 -7.84
C HIS A 159 -3.89 16.44 -9.06
N TRP A 160 -3.01 16.33 -10.05
CA TRP A 160 -3.13 17.06 -11.30
C TRP A 160 -4.42 16.69 -12.02
N GLY A 161 -4.70 15.40 -12.21
CA GLY A 161 -5.88 14.90 -12.91
C GLY A 161 -7.20 15.37 -12.28
N LEU A 162 -7.30 15.33 -10.96
CA LEU A 162 -8.48 15.80 -10.21
C LEU A 162 -8.66 17.33 -10.28
N ARG A 163 -7.62 18.11 -10.57
CA ARG A 163 -7.72 19.57 -10.68
C ARG A 163 -7.87 20.07 -12.11
N SER A 164 -7.29 19.38 -13.08
CA SER A 164 -7.15 19.85 -14.45
C SER A 164 -8.11 19.19 -15.45
N THR A 165 -8.78 18.10 -15.07
CA THR A 165 -9.64 17.32 -15.99
C THR A 165 -11.11 17.32 -15.57
N ARG A 166 -11.99 17.01 -16.53
CA ARG A 166 -13.45 16.91 -16.31
C ARG A 166 -13.83 15.78 -15.35
N TRP A 167 -12.99 14.77 -15.17
CA TRP A 167 -13.20 13.71 -14.16
C TRP A 167 -12.98 14.20 -12.73
N GLY A 168 -12.37 15.38 -12.56
CA GLY A 168 -12.15 16.04 -11.28
C GLY A 168 -13.26 16.97 -10.81
N LEU A 169 -14.35 17.12 -11.58
CA LEU A 169 -15.52 17.94 -11.25
C LEU A 169 -16.09 17.55 -9.88
#